data_AF-A0A239RMZ7-F1
#
_entry.id   AF-A0A239RMZ7-F1
#
_cell.length_a   1.000
_cell.length_b   1.000
_cell.length_c   1.000
_cell.angle_alpha   90.00
_cell.angle_beta   90.00
_cell.angle_gamma   90.00
#
_symmetry.space_group_name_H-M   'P 1'
#
loop_
_entity.id
_entity.type
_entity.pdbx_description
1 polymer ?
#
loop_
_entity_poly.entity_id
_entity_poly.type
_entity_poly.pdbx_seq_one_letter_code
_entity_poly.pdbx_strand_id
1 'polypeptide(L)'
;MFSNDKNIETIGQLVEVIKHYIGLQSEYVKLDVVEKVVRVLTALIMAGVLAFLLILMLIYVSFAVAYALAPLTGQVGAFAIVAAFYFVVLMLFIIFRKPWIEKPLVHFLASLLLGK
;
A
#
# COMPACT_ATOMS: atom_id res chain seq x y z
N MET A 1 52.40 -27.85 22.07
CA MET A 1 52.21 -26.96 20.90
C MET A 1 51.22 -27.53 19.87
N PHE A 2 50.27 -28.42 20.25
CA PHE A 2 49.50 -29.22 19.28
C PHE A 2 47.97 -29.05 19.33
N SER A 3 47.44 -28.12 20.15
CA SER A 3 45.98 -27.85 20.20
C SER A 3 45.53 -26.65 19.39
N ASN A 4 46.45 -25.76 18.98
CA ASN A 4 46.07 -24.53 18.29
C ASN A 4 45.72 -24.79 16.81
N ASP A 5 46.42 -25.71 16.16
CA ASP A 5 46.27 -25.97 14.72
C ASP A 5 44.94 -26.67 14.39
N LYS A 6 44.50 -27.62 15.24
CA LYS A 6 43.20 -28.30 15.06
C LYS A 6 42.00 -27.36 15.24
N ASN A 7 42.13 -26.34 16.10
CA ASN A 7 41.06 -25.40 16.35
C ASN A 7 40.90 -24.44 15.15
N ILE A 8 42.01 -23.98 14.57
CA ILE A 8 42.02 -23.13 13.36
C ILE A 8 41.42 -23.87 12.16
N GLU A 9 41.73 -25.15 11.99
CA GLU A 9 41.18 -25.99 10.92
C GLU A 9 39.67 -26.22 11.06
N THR A 10 39.19 -26.41 12.30
CA THR A 10 37.76 -26.52 12.62
C THR A 10 37.02 -25.20 12.37
N ILE A 11 37.62 -24.06 12.72
CA ILE A 11 37.07 -22.72 12.42
C ILE A 11 37.00 -22.49 10.90
N GLY A 12 38.01 -22.95 10.14
CA GLY A 12 38.02 -22.88 8.68
C GLY A 12 36.87 -23.65 8.04
N GLN A 13 36.62 -24.88 8.49
CA GLN A 13 35.51 -25.70 8.03
C GLN A 13 34.13 -25.11 8.39
N LEU A 14 34.00 -24.52 9.58
CA LEU A 14 32.77 -23.83 9.99
C LEU A 14 32.47 -22.60 9.12
N VAL A 15 33.49 -21.81 8.78
CA VAL A 15 33.35 -20.65 7.89
C VAL A 15 32.96 -21.06 6.47
N GLU A 16 33.46 -22.20 5.99
CA GLU A 16 33.14 -22.76 4.68
C GLU A 16 31.70 -23.26 4.60
N VAL A 17 31.22 -23.97 5.63
CA VAL A 17 29.83 -24.42 5.73
C VAL A 17 28.86 -23.24 5.85
N ILE A 18 29.22 -22.20 6.62
CA ILE A 18 28.43 -20.96 6.72
C ILE A 18 28.36 -20.23 5.36
N LYS A 19 29.47 -20.14 4.62
CA LYS A 19 29.47 -19.57 3.25
C LYS A 19 28.55 -20.33 2.31
N HIS A 20 28.56 -21.66 2.36
CA HIS A 20 27.71 -22.49 1.51
C HIS A 20 26.22 -22.37 1.90
N TYR A 21 25.90 -22.19 3.18
CA TYR A 21 24.54 -21.95 3.65
C TYR A 21 23.99 -20.58 3.24
N ILE A 22 24.80 -19.53 3.34
CA ILE A 22 24.43 -18.17 2.91
C ILE A 22 24.25 -18.10 1.38
N GLY A 23 25.05 -18.88 0.63
CA GLY A 23 24.95 -18.97 -0.83
C GLY A 23 23.59 -19.46 -1.32
N LEU A 24 23.04 -20.52 -0.73
CA LEU A 24 21.70 -21.03 -1.08
C LEU A 24 20.58 -20.14 -0.53
N GLN A 25 20.73 -19.61 0.68
CA GLN A 25 19.72 -18.75 1.30
C GLN A 25 19.53 -17.43 0.51
N SER A 26 20.57 -16.94 -0.15
CA SER A 26 20.53 -15.77 -1.04
C SER A 26 19.56 -15.93 -2.21
N GLU A 27 19.49 -17.10 -2.84
CA GLU A 27 18.64 -17.33 -4.00
C GLU A 27 17.16 -17.42 -3.62
N TYR A 28 16.85 -18.13 -2.53
CA TYR A 28 15.50 -18.18 -1.97
C TYR A 28 15.01 -16.80 -1.49
N VAL A 29 15.89 -15.98 -0.89
CA VAL A 29 15.54 -14.62 -0.47
C VAL A 29 15.31 -13.72 -1.69
N LYS A 30 16.06 -13.87 -2.79
CA LYS A 30 15.80 -13.11 -4.02
C LYS A 30 14.42 -13.44 -4.61
N LEU A 31 14.05 -14.72 -4.67
CA LEU A 31 12.75 -15.14 -5.16
C LEU A 31 11.60 -14.65 -4.25
N ASP A 32 11.73 -14.74 -2.92
CA ASP A 32 10.72 -14.23 -1.97
C ASP A 32 10.55 -12.70 -2.07
N VAL A 33 11.65 -11.97 -2.25
CA VAL A 33 11.61 -10.52 -2.47
C VAL A 33 10.89 -10.18 -3.78
N VAL A 34 11.19 -10.89 -4.87
CA VAL A 34 10.50 -10.68 -6.16
C VAL A 34 9.01 -10.97 -6.03
N GLU A 35 8.62 -12.05 -5.36
CA GLU A 35 7.21 -12.38 -5.13
C GLU A 35 6.48 -11.29 -4.33
N LYS A 36 7.09 -10.80 -3.24
CA LYS A 36 6.54 -9.68 -2.46
C LYS A 36 6.41 -8.41 -3.26
N VAL A 37 7.42 -8.06 -4.08
CA VAL A 37 7.38 -6.88 -4.94
C VAL A 37 6.24 -6.99 -5.96
N VAL A 38 6.10 -8.14 -6.62
CA VAL A 38 5.00 -8.37 -7.56
C VAL A 38 3.65 -8.27 -6.84
N ARG A 39 3.50 -8.87 -5.67
CA ARG A 39 2.26 -8.82 -4.88
C ARG A 39 1.88 -7.38 -4.50
N VAL A 40 2.85 -6.58 -4.05
CA VAL A 40 2.64 -5.16 -3.74
C VAL A 40 2.28 -4.37 -5.00
N LEU A 41 3.00 -4.60 -6.12
CA LEU A 41 2.69 -3.95 -7.40
C LEU A 41 1.28 -4.29 -7.88
N THR A 42 0.89 -5.56 -7.84
CA THR A 42 -0.46 -6.00 -8.20
C THR A 42 -1.52 -5.33 -7.31
N ALA A 43 -1.28 -5.28 -5.99
CA ALA A 43 -2.19 -4.60 -5.07
C ALA A 43 -2.30 -3.10 -5.35
N LEU A 44 -1.19 -2.43 -5.65
CA LEU A 44 -1.17 -1.02 -6.02
C LEU A 44 -1.89 -0.75 -7.34
N ILE A 45 -1.68 -1.59 -8.35
CA ILE A 45 -2.37 -1.49 -9.64
C ILE A 45 -3.88 -1.70 -9.44
N MET A 46 -4.28 -2.75 -8.73
CA MET A 46 -5.70 -3.03 -8.43
C MET A 46 -6.36 -1.87 -7.68
N ALA A 47 -5.71 -1.37 -6.62
CA ALA A 47 -6.18 -0.22 -5.87
C ALA A 47 -6.27 1.04 -6.74
N GLY A 48 -5.28 1.27 -7.60
CA GLY A 48 -5.26 2.39 -8.55
C GLY A 48 -6.40 2.32 -9.56
N VAL A 49 -6.65 1.14 -10.14
CA VAL A 49 -7.76 0.91 -11.09
C VAL A 49 -9.10 1.14 -10.40
N LEU A 50 -9.30 0.58 -9.20
CA LEU A 50 -10.53 0.78 -8.42
C LEU A 50 -10.73 2.26 -8.04
N ALA A 51 -9.69 2.93 -7.56
CA ALA A 51 -9.75 4.36 -7.24
C ALA A 51 -10.08 5.20 -8.46
N PHE A 52 -9.48 4.89 -9.62
CA PHE A 52 -9.76 5.57 -10.87
C PHE A 52 -11.23 5.41 -11.30
N LEU A 53 -11.75 4.18 -11.27
CA LEU A 53 -13.16 3.92 -11.58
C LEU A 53 -14.11 4.62 -10.60
N LEU A 54 -13.77 4.63 -9.31
CA LEU A 54 -14.55 5.34 -8.29
C LEU A 54 -14.57 6.85 -8.54
N ILE A 55 -13.44 7.46 -8.90
CA ILE A 55 -13.38 8.88 -9.23
C ILE A 55 -14.27 9.19 -10.44
N LEU A 56 -14.18 8.38 -11.51
CA LEU A 56 -15.03 8.55 -12.69
C LEU A 56 -16.52 8.44 -12.33
N MET A 57 -16.89 7.42 -11.55
CA MET A 57 -18.26 7.25 -11.08
C MET A 57 -18.73 8.47 -10.28
N LEU A 58 -17.92 8.97 -9.34
CA LEU A 58 -18.23 10.16 -8.55
C LEU A 58 -18.49 11.38 -9.42
N ILE A 59 -17.66 11.60 -10.45
CA ILE A 59 -17.83 12.73 -11.37
C ILE A 59 -19.19 12.65 -12.08
N TYR A 60 -19.54 11.49 -12.65
CA TYR A 60 -20.83 11.33 -13.32
C TYR A 60 -22.02 11.48 -12.37
N VAL A 61 -21.93 10.93 -11.17
CA VAL A 61 -22.97 11.13 -10.13
C VAL A 61 -23.10 12.60 -9.75
N SER A 62 -21.98 13.33 -9.64
CA SER A 62 -21.98 14.78 -9.35
C SER A 62 -22.74 15.56 -10.41
N PHE A 63 -22.49 15.25 -11.69
CA PHE A 63 -23.21 15.87 -12.80
C PHE A 63 -24.70 15.51 -12.75
N ALA A 64 -25.04 14.25 -12.50
CA ALA A 64 -26.44 13.83 -12.39
C ALA A 64 -27.18 14.60 -11.28
N VAL A 65 -26.56 14.75 -10.11
CA VAL A 65 -27.11 15.53 -8.99
C VAL A 65 -27.23 17.02 -9.35
N ALA A 66 -26.21 17.61 -9.97
CA ALA A 66 -26.26 19.00 -10.40
C ALA A 66 -27.37 19.25 -11.43
N TYR A 67 -27.55 18.35 -12.41
CA TYR A 67 -28.63 18.45 -13.38
C TYR A 67 -30.01 18.23 -12.75
N ALA A 68 -30.13 17.35 -11.76
CA ALA A 68 -31.38 17.15 -11.02
C ALA A 68 -31.76 18.38 -10.17
N LEU A 69 -30.76 19.11 -9.65
CA LEU A 69 -30.97 20.35 -8.87
C LEU A 69 -31.14 21.59 -9.75
N ALA A 70 -30.68 21.56 -11.00
CA ALA A 70 -30.73 22.71 -11.92
C ALA A 70 -32.13 23.34 -12.09
N PRO A 71 -33.26 22.59 -12.15
CA PRO A 71 -34.59 23.17 -12.25
C PRO A 71 -35.00 24.01 -11.02
N LEU A 72 -34.43 23.72 -9.85
CA LEU A 72 -34.77 24.37 -8.59
C LEU A 72 -33.88 25.59 -8.30
N THR A 73 -32.59 25.49 -8.63
CA THR A 73 -31.57 26.47 -8.21
C THR A 73 -30.89 27.18 -9.37
N GLY A 74 -31.22 26.82 -10.62
CA GLY A 74 -30.43 27.14 -11.80
C GLY A 74 -29.14 26.32 -11.86
N GLN A 75 -28.50 26.28 -13.03
CA GLN A 75 -27.27 25.48 -13.23
C GLN A 75 -26.13 25.93 -12.31
N VAL A 76 -25.88 27.24 -12.21
CA VAL A 76 -24.80 27.78 -11.38
C VAL A 76 -25.03 27.45 -9.90
N GLY A 77 -26.27 27.63 -9.41
CA GLY A 77 -26.64 27.29 -8.03
C GLY A 77 -26.49 25.81 -7.74
N ALA A 78 -26.86 24.93 -8.69
CA ALA A 78 -26.76 23.50 -8.52
C ALA A 78 -25.30 23.03 -8.40
N PHE A 79 -24.41 23.52 -9.27
CA PHE A 79 -22.98 23.21 -9.16
C PHE A 79 -22.35 23.79 -7.88
N ALA A 80 -22.76 24.98 -7.45
CA ALA A 80 -22.29 25.58 -6.20
C ALA A 80 -22.68 24.74 -4.98
N ILE A 81 -23.90 24.18 -4.94
CA ILE A 81 -24.36 23.30 -3.86
C ILE A 81 -23.56 22.00 -3.83
N VAL A 82 -23.34 21.37 -4.98
CA VAL A 82 -22.53 20.15 -5.08
C VAL A 82 -21.09 20.42 -4.64
N ALA A 83 -20.50 21.56 -5.03
CA ALA A 83 -19.17 21.97 -4.58
C ALA A 83 -19.12 22.22 -3.06
N ALA A 84 -20.13 22.88 -2.48
CA ALA A 84 -20.23 23.09 -1.05
C ALA A 84 -20.34 21.76 -0.28
N PHE A 85 -21.11 20.79 -0.80
CA PHE A 85 -21.18 19.45 -0.24
C PHE A 85 -19.81 18.77 -0.23
N TYR A 86 -19.07 18.81 -1.34
CA TYR A 86 -17.71 18.25 -1.40
C TYR A 86 -16.74 18.95 -0.43
N PHE A 87 -16.88 20.25 -0.24
CA PHE A 87 -16.07 21.00 0.72
C PHE A 87 -16.35 20.56 2.16
N VAL A 88 -17.62 20.33 2.53
CA VAL A 88 -18.00 19.80 3.85
C VAL A 88 -17.45 18.39 4.06
N VAL A 89 -17.56 17.51 3.05
CA VAL A 89 -16.99 16.16 3.11
C VAL A 89 -15.47 16.22 3.29
N LEU A 90 -14.78 17.08 2.54
CA LEU A 90 -13.34 17.31 2.68
C LEU A 90 -12.98 17.77 4.10
N MET A 91 -13.75 18.72 4.66
CA MET A 91 -13.54 19.21 6.02
C MET A 91 -13.71 18.09 7.07
N LEU A 92 -14.73 17.25 6.93
CA LEU A 92 -14.93 16.07 7.78
C LEU A 92 -13.74 15.10 7.67
N PHE A 93 -13.25 14.82 6.46
CA PHE A 93 -12.07 13.97 6.26
C PHE A 93 -10.82 14.52 6.96
N ILE A 94 -10.61 15.83 6.94
CA ILE A 94 -9.47 16.46 7.64
C ILE A 94 -9.61 16.30 9.16
N ILE A 95 -10.81 16.50 9.71
CA ILE A 95 -11.06 16.39 11.16
C ILE A 95 -10.92 14.93 11.63
N PHE A 96 -11.49 13.98 10.88
CA PHE A 96 -11.48 12.55 11.21
C PHE A 96 -10.28 11.79 10.63
N ARG A 97 -9.23 12.47 10.17
CA ARG A 97 -8.09 11.85 9.46
C ARG A 97 -7.44 10.69 10.23
N LYS A 98 -7.30 10.83 11.56
CA LYS A 98 -6.57 9.88 12.41
C LYS A 98 -7.27 8.51 12.51
N PRO A 99 -8.57 8.41 12.85
CA PRO A 99 -9.23 7.11 12.89
C PRO A 99 -9.49 6.48 11.51
N TRP A 100 -9.73 7.28 10.46
CA TRP A 100 -10.21 6.77 9.17
C TRP A 100 -9.10 6.40 8.19
N ILE A 101 -7.95 7.09 8.22
CA ILE A 101 -6.88 6.85 7.24
C ILE A 101 -5.68 6.16 7.89
N GLU A 102 -5.20 6.66 9.04
CA GLU A 102 -3.95 6.14 9.64
C GLU A 102 -4.11 4.69 10.12
N LYS A 103 -5.21 4.35 10.80
CA LYS A 103 -5.42 3.00 11.34
C LYS A 103 -5.51 1.88 10.28
N PRO A 104 -6.36 1.98 9.23
CA PRO A 104 -6.44 0.94 8.22
C PRO A 104 -5.18 0.89 7.34
N LEU A 105 -4.53 2.02 7.06
CA LEU A 105 -3.29 2.05 6.29
C LEU A 105 -2.15 1.36 7.06
N VAL A 106 -1.99 1.64 8.35
CA VAL A 106 -0.99 0.99 9.20
C VAL A 106 -1.26 -0.51 9.30
N HIS A 107 -2.51 -0.93 9.42
CA HIS A 107 -2.86 -2.35 9.45
C HIS A 107 -2.59 -3.05 8.11
N PHE A 108 -2.90 -2.40 6.98
CA PHE A 108 -2.59 -2.92 5.65
C PHE A 108 -1.08 -3.06 5.42
N LEU A 109 -0.31 -2.02 5.73
CA LEU A 109 1.16 -2.04 5.62
C LEU A 109 1.78 -3.07 6.57
N ALA A 110 1.30 -3.15 7.81
CA ALA A 110 1.72 -4.18 8.75
C ALA A 110 1.40 -5.59 8.22
N SER A 111 0.23 -5.81 7.63
CA SER A 111 -0.15 -7.11 7.07
C SER A 111 0.65 -7.49 5.82
N LEU A 112 1.06 -6.52 5.00
CA LEU A 112 1.89 -6.75 3.81
C LEU A 112 3.36 -6.99 4.15
N LEU A 113 3.89 -6.28 5.16
CA LEU A 113 5.31 -6.35 5.55
C LEU A 113 5.61 -7.42 6.61
N LEU A 114 4.70 -7.61 7.58
CA LEU A 114 4.83 -8.58 8.68
C LEU A 114 3.98 -9.83 8.46
N GLY A 115 3.19 -9.88 7.39
CA GLY A 115 2.50 -11.09 6.94
C GLY A 115 3.52 -12.16 6.61
N LYS A 116 3.55 -13.18 7.47
CA LYS A 116 4.39 -14.38 7.35
C LYS A 116 4.09 -15.13 6.06
#